data_AF-A0A369B2V4-F1
#
_entry.id   AF-A0A369B2V4-F1
#
_cell.length_a   1.000
_cell.length_b   1.000
_cell.length_c   1.000
_cell.angle_alpha   90.00
_cell.angle_beta   90.00
_cell.angle_gamma   90.00
#
_symmetry.space_group_name_H-M   'P 1'
#
loop_
_entity.id
_entity.type
_entity.pdbx_description
1 polymer ?
#
loop_
_entity_poly.entity_id
_entity_poly.type
_entity_poly.pdbx_seq_one_letter_code
_entity_poly.pdbx_strand_id
1 'polypeptide(L)'
;MNQKILEQITEAAKTEPKSTEHLLIKLMEEVGEASQAYLSTTKASGSEYKDLSLVDFQEELVDILLVTLTLLKRTEISDEELENLLTKKISKWLEKQGN
;
A
#
# COMPACT_ATOMS: atom_id res chain seq x y z
N MET A 1 1.35 -11.00 -8.71
CA MET A 1 1.42 -9.66 -9.33
C MET A 1 2.09 -9.80 -10.69
N ASN A 2 1.68 -9.04 -11.71
CA ASN A 2 2.35 -9.10 -13.02
C ASN A 2 3.82 -8.69 -12.85
N GLN A 3 4.76 -9.53 -13.32
CA GLN A 3 6.20 -9.28 -13.19
C GLN A 3 6.62 -7.92 -13.75
N LYS A 4 5.98 -7.49 -14.84
CA LYS A 4 6.19 -6.17 -15.46
C LYS A 4 5.83 -5.01 -14.50
N ILE A 5 4.80 -5.17 -13.67
CA ILE A 5 4.38 -4.15 -12.71
C ILE A 5 5.41 -4.04 -11.58
N LEU A 6 5.92 -5.18 -11.07
CA LEU A 6 6.99 -5.19 -10.06
C LEU A 6 8.27 -4.52 -10.56
N GLU A 7 8.64 -4.76 -11.81
CA GLU A 7 9.78 -4.11 -12.46
C GLU A 7 9.57 -2.59 -12.56
N GLN A 8 8.38 -2.15 -12.98
CA GLN A 8 8.04 -0.72 -13.06
C GLN A 8 8.08 -0.04 -11.68
N ILE A 9 7.56 -0.69 -10.64
CA ILE A 9 7.61 -0.17 -9.27
C ILE A 9 9.06 -0.11 -8.76
N THR A 10 9.87 -1.12 -9.09
CA THR A 10 11.29 -1.15 -8.73
C THR A 10 12.06 -0.01 -9.41
N GLU A 11 11.76 0.28 -10.67
CA GLU A 11 12.37 1.40 -11.39
C GLU A 11 11.90 2.76 -10.85
N ALA A 12 10.62 2.90 -10.53
CA ALA A 12 10.08 4.08 -9.87
C ALA A 12 10.73 4.31 -8.50
N ALA A 13 10.94 3.25 -7.72
CA ALA A 13 11.57 3.34 -6.40
C ALA A 13 13.04 3.79 -6.45
N LYS A 14 13.78 3.37 -7.48
CA LYS A 14 15.17 3.80 -7.73
C LYS A 14 15.27 5.28 -8.12
N THR A 15 14.27 5.77 -8.84
CA THR A 15 14.24 7.14 -9.38
C THR A 15 13.47 8.12 -8.50
N GLU A 16 12.80 7.63 -7.45
CA GLU A 16 12.04 8.45 -6.49
C GLU A 16 12.98 9.45 -5.78
N PRO A 17 12.78 10.77 -5.96
CA PRO A 17 13.63 11.79 -5.35
C PRO A 17 13.35 12.03 -3.85
N LYS A 18 12.18 11.64 -3.33
CA LYS A 18 11.83 11.84 -1.91
C LYS A 18 12.75 11.05 -0.99
N SER A 19 13.07 11.60 0.18
CA SER A 19 13.79 10.85 1.22
C SER A 19 12.90 9.75 1.82
N THR A 20 13.50 8.80 2.54
CA THR A 20 12.74 7.73 3.22
C THR A 20 11.77 8.29 4.26
N GLU A 21 12.16 9.35 4.98
CA GLU A 21 11.30 10.05 5.94
C GLU A 21 10.07 10.67 5.25
N HIS A 22 10.26 11.30 4.09
CA HIS A 22 9.15 11.84 3.31
C HIS A 22 8.22 10.73 2.80
N LEU A 23 8.77 9.59 2.40
CA LEU A 23 7.95 8.44 1.98
C LEU A 23 7.17 7.82 3.15
N LEU A 24 7.73 7.81 4.37
CA LEU A 24 7.01 7.39 5.57
C LEU A 24 5.86 8.36 5.90
N ILE A 25 6.06 9.67 5.72
CA ILE A 25 4.98 10.65 5.86
C ILE A 25 3.91 10.41 4.79
N LYS A 26 4.30 10.23 3.53
CA LYS A 26 3.36 9.95 2.43
C LYS A 26 2.56 8.67 2.69
N LEU A 27 3.20 7.62 3.22
CA LEU A 27 2.49 6.39 3.62
C LEU A 27 1.37 6.68 4.63
N MET A 28 1.62 7.55 5.61
CA MET A 28 0.61 7.93 6.59
C MET A 28 -0.50 8.81 5.99
N GLU A 29 -0.18 9.64 4.99
CA GLU A 29 -1.16 10.40 4.22
C GLU A 29 -2.12 9.46 3.49
N GLU A 30 -1.62 8.48 2.72
CA GLU A 30 -2.48 7.55 1.95
C GLU A 30 -3.36 6.69 2.87
N VAL A 31 -2.83 6.30 4.05
CA VAL A 31 -3.62 5.60 5.07
C VAL A 31 -4.78 6.46 5.58
N GLY A 32 -4.55 7.77 5.73
CA GLY A 32 -5.56 8.74 6.11
C GLY A 32 -6.61 8.95 5.02
N GLU A 33 -6.17 9.08 3.77
CA GLU A 33 -7.03 9.24 2.59
C GLU A 33 -7.91 7.99 2.39
N ALA A 34 -7.33 6.78 2.47
CA ALA A 34 -8.08 5.52 2.44
C ALA A 34 -9.15 5.45 3.54
N SER A 35 -8.78 5.86 4.76
CA SER A 35 -9.71 5.89 5.89
C SER A 35 -10.87 6.88 5.64
N GLN A 36 -10.57 8.07 5.12
CA GLN A 36 -11.57 9.08 4.79
C GLN A 36 -12.51 8.61 3.67
N ALA A 37 -11.96 8.04 2.60
CA ALA A 37 -12.73 7.50 1.49
C ALA A 37 -13.70 6.42 1.97
N TYR A 38 -13.22 5.44 2.74
CA TYR A 38 -14.07 4.38 3.29
C TYR A 38 -15.17 4.92 4.22
N LEU A 39 -14.84 5.85 5.12
CA LEU A 39 -15.81 6.46 6.02
C LEU A 39 -16.88 7.27 5.25
N SER A 40 -16.51 7.92 4.14
CA SER A 40 -17.47 8.56 3.24
C SER A 40 -18.43 7.54 2.62
N THR A 41 -17.94 6.38 2.16
CA THR A 41 -18.80 5.33 1.57
C THR A 41 -19.84 4.78 2.54
N THR A 42 -19.53 4.77 3.84
CA THR A 42 -20.42 4.30 4.90
C THR A 42 -21.30 5.39 5.48
N LYS A 43 -21.21 6.63 4.95
CA LYS A 43 -21.90 7.82 5.47
C LYS A 43 -21.63 8.04 6.95
N ALA A 44 -20.40 7.77 7.39
CA ALA A 44 -20.01 8.01 8.77
C ALA A 44 -20.14 9.51 9.11
N SER A 45 -20.58 9.79 10.34
CA SER A 45 -20.76 11.17 10.82
C SER A 45 -19.48 11.98 10.64
N GLY A 46 -19.60 13.18 10.07
CA GLY A 46 -18.46 14.07 9.80
C GLY A 46 -17.60 13.66 8.59
N SER A 47 -17.96 12.61 7.84
CA SER A 47 -17.23 12.18 6.63
C SER A 47 -18.08 12.24 5.35
N GLU A 48 -19.41 12.24 5.47
CA GLU A 48 -20.33 12.22 4.32
C GLU A 48 -20.17 13.41 3.36
N TYR A 49 -19.73 14.58 3.86
CA TYR A 49 -19.57 15.79 3.04
C TYR A 49 -18.51 15.68 1.93
N LYS A 50 -17.64 14.67 1.99
CA LYS A 50 -16.57 14.45 1.03
C LYS A 50 -17.05 13.74 -0.24
N ASP A 51 -18.20 13.07 -0.20
CA ASP A 51 -18.83 12.37 -1.33
C ASP A 51 -17.87 11.43 -2.10
N LEU A 52 -16.99 10.76 -1.36
CA LEU A 52 -16.05 9.78 -1.91
C LEU A 52 -16.71 8.40 -2.02
N SER A 53 -16.29 7.68 -3.05
CA SER A 53 -16.82 6.38 -3.46
C SER A 53 -15.91 5.21 -3.03
N LEU A 54 -16.39 3.99 -3.27
CA LEU A 54 -15.58 2.78 -3.07
C LEU A 54 -14.39 2.73 -4.04
N VAL A 55 -14.49 3.38 -5.20
CA VAL A 55 -13.38 3.44 -6.16
C VAL A 55 -12.25 4.30 -5.60
N ASP A 56 -12.58 5.45 -5.01
CA ASP A 56 -11.57 6.30 -4.35
C ASP A 56 -10.87 5.52 -3.25
N PHE A 57 -11.61 4.79 -2.40
CA PHE A 57 -10.99 3.92 -1.39
C PHE A 57 -10.04 2.87 -1.99
N GLN A 58 -10.39 2.27 -3.12
CA GLN A 58 -9.52 1.30 -3.81
C GLN A 58 -8.25 1.95 -4.35
N GLU A 59 -8.35 3.17 -4.89
CA GLU A 59 -7.20 3.95 -5.36
C GLU A 59 -6.23 4.22 -4.21
N GLU A 60 -6.72 4.67 -3.06
CA GLU A 60 -5.87 4.93 -1.89
C GLU A 60 -5.19 3.66 -1.35
N LEU A 61 -5.86 2.51 -1.40
CA LEU A 61 -5.23 1.23 -1.06
C LEU A 61 -4.09 0.86 -2.01
N VAL A 62 -4.20 1.22 -3.29
CA VAL A 62 -3.14 1.03 -4.28
C VAL A 62 -1.98 1.98 -4.01
N ASP A 63 -2.24 3.23 -3.62
CA ASP A 63 -1.20 4.19 -3.25
C ASP A 63 -0.42 3.74 -2.01
N ILE A 64 -1.11 3.22 -0.98
CA ILE A 64 -0.46 2.57 0.18
C ILE A 64 0.46 1.44 -0.28
N LEU A 65 0.00 0.59 -1.20
CA LEU A 65 0.81 -0.53 -1.72
C LEU A 65 2.05 -0.04 -2.47
N LEU A 66 1.91 0.99 -3.31
CA LEU A 66 3.02 1.58 -4.07
C LEU A 66 4.09 2.19 -3.16
N VAL A 67 3.67 2.98 -2.16
CA VAL A 67 4.58 3.60 -1.20
C VAL A 67 5.28 2.53 -0.35
N THR A 68 4.53 1.51 0.09
CA THR A 68 5.08 0.39 0.87
C THR A 68 6.12 -0.41 0.08
N LEU A 69 5.82 -0.74 -1.18
CA LEU A 69 6.77 -1.44 -2.05
C LEU A 69 8.01 -0.59 -2.33
N THR A 70 7.85 0.72 -2.51
CA THR A 70 8.97 1.65 -2.67
C THR A 70 9.87 1.66 -1.44
N LEU A 71 9.29 1.72 -0.23
CA LEU A 71 10.01 1.64 1.03
C LEU A 71 10.73 0.29 1.21
N LEU A 72 10.11 -0.82 0.83
CA LEU A 72 10.76 -2.13 0.84
C LEU A 72 11.96 -2.16 -0.11
N LYS A 73 11.82 -1.64 -1.33
CA LYS A 73 12.94 -1.58 -2.29
C LYS A 73 14.07 -0.66 -1.84
N ARG A 74 13.78 0.38 -1.06
CA ARG A 74 14.80 1.23 -0.40
C ARG A 74 15.63 0.47 0.64
N THR A 75 15.16 -0.66 1.18
CA THR A 75 15.96 -1.53 2.06
C THR A 75 16.84 -2.51 1.29
N GLU A 76 16.94 -2.35 -0.04
CA GLU A 76 17.71 -3.22 -0.95
C GLU A 76 17.25 -4.69 -0.95
N ILE A 77 16.00 -4.95 -0.55
CA ILE A 77 15.46 -6.32 -0.55
C ILE A 77 15.35 -6.85 -1.99
N SER A 78 15.89 -8.06 -2.21
CA SER A 78 15.77 -8.75 -3.49
C SER A 78 14.33 -9.20 -3.75
N ASP A 79 13.99 -9.47 -5.02
CA ASP A 79 12.68 -10.02 -5.37
C ASP A 79 12.43 -11.38 -4.71
N GLU A 80 13.47 -12.23 -4.65
CA GLU A 80 13.40 -13.55 -4.01
C GLU A 80 13.15 -13.43 -2.49
N GLU A 81 13.86 -12.54 -1.80
CA GLU A 81 13.64 -12.30 -0.37
C GLU A 81 12.23 -11.75 -0.10
N LEU A 82 11.77 -10.81 -0.92
CA LEU A 82 10.42 -10.26 -0.82
C LEU A 82 9.35 -11.34 -1.02
N GLU A 83 9.50 -12.17 -2.06
CA GLU A 83 8.59 -13.28 -2.35
C GLU A 83 8.58 -14.31 -1.20
N ASN A 84 9.74 -14.64 -0.64
CA ASN A 84 9.86 -15.52 0.51
C ASN A 84 9.16 -14.94 1.76
N LEU A 85 9.34 -13.64 2.05
CA LEU A 85 8.65 -12.98 3.15
C LEU A 85 7.13 -12.97 2.97
N LEU A 86 6.67 -12.62 1.77
CA LEU A 86 5.24 -12.62 1.42
C LEU A 86 4.64 -14.01 1.59
N THR A 87 5.25 -15.03 0.98
CA THR A 87 4.81 -16.43 1.06
C THR A 87 4.72 -16.89 2.51
N LYS A 88 5.76 -16.65 3.31
CA LYS A 88 5.79 -17.01 4.74
C LYS A 88 4.67 -16.32 5.53
N LYS A 89 4.36 -15.05 5.24
CA LYS A 89 3.31 -14.30 5.93
C LYS A 89 1.91 -14.73 5.49
N ILE A 90 1.71 -15.03 4.21
CA ILE A 90 0.47 -15.57 3.67
C ILE A 90 0.18 -16.94 4.29
N SER A 91 1.14 -17.87 4.29
CA SER A 91 0.94 -19.20 4.91
C SER A 91 0.53 -19.09 6.37
N LYS A 92 1.22 -18.23 7.15
CA LYS A 92 0.86 -17.96 8.55
C LYS A 92 -0.52 -17.32 8.72
N TRP A 93 -0.95 -16.50 7.77
CA TRP A 93 -2.27 -15.90 7.82
C TRP A 93 -3.35 -16.95 7.53
N LEU A 94 -3.18 -17.75 6.49
CA LEU A 94 -4.10 -18.82 6.13
C LEU A 94 -4.24 -19.87 7.24
N GLU A 95 -3.13 -20.27 7.88
CA GLU A 95 -3.14 -21.16 9.05
C GLU A 95 -3.98 -20.61 10.23
N LYS A 96 -4.08 -19.29 10.36
CA LYS A 96 -4.83 -18.61 11.42
C LYS A 96 -6.26 -18.24 11.03
N GLN A 97 -6.62 -18.25 9.75
CA GLN A 97 -7.99 -17.98 9.29
C GLN A 97 -8.91 -19.18 9.49
N GLY A 98 -8.37 -20.39 9.65
CA GLY A 98 -9.12 -21.62 9.87
C GLY A 98 -9.37 -22.00 11.34
N ASN A 99 -9.01 -21.14 12.30
CA ASN A 99 -9.24 -21.32 13.74
C ASN A 99 -10.05 -20.16 14.33
#